data_AF-A0A817TBZ8-F1
#
_entry.id   AF-A0A817TBZ8-F1
#
_cell.length_a   1.000
_cell.length_b   1.000
_cell.length_c   1.000
_cell.angle_alpha   90.00
_cell.angle_beta   90.00
_cell.angle_gamma   90.00
#
_symmetry.space_group_name_H-M   'P 1'
#
loop_
_entity.id
_entity.type
_entity.pdbx_description
1 polymer ?
#
loop_
_entity_poly.entity_id
_entity_poly.type
_entity_poly.pdbx_seq_one_letter_code
_entity_poly.pdbx_strand_id
1 'polypeptide(L)'
;MNFHLENDNSLIDTSILPNDIFTRIDDDFFSIVKILAGDSVVNILRIQLINSARKLFNTSDVFAFFQIESEQTDAIKAESCFKSKTGQYVVKPCIQTGLSYLIKLLKKN
;
A
#
# COMPACT_ATOMS: atom_id res chain seq x y z
N MET A 1 -9.22 -15.50 18.17
CA MET A 1 -10.19 -14.51 17.70
C MET A 1 -10.02 -14.43 16.19
N ASN A 2 -10.92 -15.04 15.43
CA ASN A 2 -10.83 -15.08 13.96
C ASN A 2 -11.53 -13.84 13.41
N PHE A 3 -10.77 -12.90 12.86
CA PHE A 3 -11.34 -11.83 12.06
C PHE A 3 -11.75 -12.43 10.71
N HIS A 4 -13.05 -12.70 10.55
CA HIS A 4 -13.63 -12.84 9.23
C HIS A 4 -13.50 -11.46 8.57
N LEU A 5 -12.60 -11.33 7.61
CA LEU A 5 -12.63 -10.23 6.66
C LEU A 5 -13.88 -10.45 5.81
N GLU A 6 -14.99 -9.87 6.24
CA GLU A 6 -16.15 -9.70 5.37
C GLU A 6 -15.65 -9.02 4.08
N ASN A 7 -16.00 -9.60 2.95
CA ASN A 7 -15.81 -8.99 1.65
C ASN A 7 -16.76 -7.79 1.61
N ASP A 8 -16.32 -6.68 2.19
CA ASP A 8 -17.06 -5.42 2.12
C ASP A 8 -17.12 -5.02 0.65
N ASN A 9 -18.29 -5.28 0.08
CA ASN A 9 -18.70 -4.94 -1.27
C ASN A 9 -19.20 -3.49 -1.32
N SER A 10 -18.73 -2.63 -0.41
CA SER A 10 -18.86 -1.19 -0.54
C SER A 10 -18.48 -0.81 -1.97
N LEU A 11 -19.40 -0.11 -2.63
CA LEU A 11 -19.25 0.35 -4.00
C LEU A 11 -18.03 1.26 -4.05
N ILE A 12 -16.91 0.67 -4.45
CA ILE A 12 -15.68 1.39 -4.70
C ILE A 12 -15.98 2.43 -5.78
N ASP A 13 -15.93 3.71 -5.39
CA ASP A 13 -16.14 4.82 -6.30
C ASP A 13 -14.91 4.97 -7.20
N THR A 14 -15.03 4.51 -8.45
CA THR A 14 -13.97 4.61 -9.45
C THR A 14 -13.87 5.99 -10.08
N SER A 15 -14.84 6.89 -9.86
CA SER A 15 -14.81 8.25 -10.43
C SER A 15 -13.68 9.12 -9.89
N ILE A 16 -13.11 8.72 -8.74
CA ILE A 16 -11.96 9.38 -8.12
C ILE A 16 -10.62 9.05 -8.82
N LEU A 17 -10.60 8.02 -9.68
CA LEU A 17 -9.40 7.66 -10.44
C LEU A 17 -9.34 8.48 -11.74
N PRO A 18 -8.19 9.09 -12.04
CA PRO A 18 -8.01 9.75 -13.33
C PRO A 18 -7.87 8.70 -14.44
N ASN A 19 -8.39 9.04 -15.63
CA ASN A 19 -8.45 8.15 -16.80
C ASN A 19 -7.07 7.65 -17.29
N ASP A 20 -5.99 8.34 -16.92
CA ASP A 20 -4.62 8.08 -17.34
C ASP A 20 -3.75 7.44 -16.23
N ILE A 21 -4.34 6.94 -15.15
CA ILE A 21 -3.60 6.37 -14.01
C ILE A 21 -2.59 5.29 -14.41
N PHE A 22 -2.90 4.47 -15.42
CA PHE A 22 -2.02 3.39 -15.86
C PHE A 22 -0.79 3.88 -16.64
N THR A 23 -0.80 5.12 -17.14
CA THR A 23 0.35 5.75 -17.82
C THR A 23 1.17 6.64 -16.89
N ARG A 24 0.67 6.96 -15.70
CA ARG A 24 1.38 7.77 -14.70
C ARG A 24 2.50 6.99 -14.04
N ILE A 25 3.63 7.66 -13.84
CA ILE A 25 4.85 7.12 -13.24
C ILE A 25 5.36 8.12 -12.20
N ASP A 26 6.11 7.63 -11.20
CA ASP A 26 6.79 8.45 -10.20
C ASP A 26 5.82 9.39 -9.47
N ASP A 27 6.09 10.69 -9.44
CA ASP A 27 5.37 11.66 -8.61
C ASP A 27 3.88 11.77 -8.97
N ASP A 28 3.53 11.59 -10.25
CA ASP A 28 2.13 11.58 -10.69
C ASP A 28 1.38 10.37 -10.13
N PHE A 29 2.04 9.20 -10.11
CA PHE A 29 1.49 8.01 -9.51
C PHE A 29 1.39 8.16 -7.98
N PHE A 30 2.46 8.62 -7.33
CA PHE A 30 2.50 8.79 -5.88
C PHE A 30 1.49 9.83 -5.36
N SER A 31 1.21 10.88 -6.13
CA SER A 31 0.19 11.88 -5.77
C SER A 31 -1.19 11.24 -5.62
N ILE A 32 -1.54 10.32 -6.52
CA ILE A 32 -2.82 9.60 -6.48
C ILE A 32 -2.84 8.59 -5.34
N VAL A 33 -1.75 7.82 -5.17
CA VAL A 33 -1.61 6.89 -4.04
C VAL A 33 -1.76 7.62 -2.70
N LYS A 34 -1.18 8.82 -2.57
CA LYS A 34 -1.29 9.64 -1.35
C LYS A 34 -2.73 9.97 -1.01
N ILE A 35 -3.51 10.42 -1.99
CA ILE A 35 -4.92 10.77 -1.81
C ILE A 35 -5.75 9.55 -1.39
N LEU A 36 -5.48 8.38 -1.99
CA LEU A 36 -6.30 7.18 -1.83
C LEU A 36 -5.90 6.29 -0.65
N ALA A 37 -4.62 6.26 -0.31
CA ALA A 37 -4.04 5.28 0.62
C ALA A 37 -3.11 5.90 1.68
N GLY A 38 -2.87 7.22 1.61
CA GLY A 38 -2.08 7.98 2.57
C GLY A 38 -0.57 7.91 2.38
N ASP A 39 0.14 8.78 3.10
CA ASP A 39 1.61 8.95 3.00
C ASP A 39 2.39 7.68 3.34
N SER A 40 1.95 6.89 4.33
CA SER A 40 2.65 5.66 4.71
C SER A 40 2.68 4.64 3.56
N VAL A 41 1.60 4.52 2.79
CA VAL A 41 1.57 3.64 1.61
C VAL A 41 2.49 4.17 0.52
N VAL A 42 2.53 5.49 0.30
CA VAL A 42 3.48 6.12 -0.64
C VAL A 42 4.93 5.78 -0.27
N ASN A 43 5.32 5.93 1.00
CA ASN A 43 6.68 5.64 1.44
C ASN A 43 7.06 4.18 1.23
N ILE A 44 6.13 3.25 1.52
CA ILE A 44 6.30 1.82 1.30
C ILE A 44 6.48 1.49 -0.20
N LEU A 45 5.71 2.11 -1.09
CA LEU A 45 5.85 1.87 -2.52
C LEU A 45 7.15 2.50 -3.08
N ARG A 46 7.48 3.71 -2.61
CA ARG A 46 8.64 4.48 -3.09
C ARG A 46 9.97 3.80 -2.79
N ILE A 47 10.18 3.29 -1.57
CA ILE A 47 11.43 2.61 -1.21
C ILE A 47 11.68 1.35 -2.08
N GLN A 48 10.61 0.71 -2.54
CA GLN A 48 10.66 -0.47 -3.39
C GLN A 48 10.69 -0.14 -4.89
N LEU A 49 10.74 1.16 -5.24
CA LEU A 49 10.64 1.65 -6.63
C LEU A 49 9.37 1.19 -7.35
N ILE A 50 8.29 0.95 -6.59
CA ILE A 50 6.94 0.67 -7.10
C ILE A 50 6.30 2.01 -7.43
N ASN A 51 6.69 2.54 -8.58
CA ASN A 51 6.35 3.89 -9.04
C ASN A 51 5.29 3.92 -10.15
N SER A 52 4.51 2.86 -10.32
CA SER A 52 3.41 2.80 -11.28
C SER A 52 2.42 1.69 -10.91
N ALA A 53 1.18 1.78 -11.43
CA ALA A 53 0.17 0.75 -11.27
C ALA A 53 0.65 -0.62 -11.80
N ARG A 54 1.38 -0.63 -12.93
CA ARG A 54 1.94 -1.85 -13.52
C ARG A 54 2.93 -2.54 -12.59
N LYS A 55 3.87 -1.79 -11.97
CA LYS A 55 4.81 -2.38 -11.00
C LYS A 55 4.08 -2.88 -9.77
N LEU A 56 3.08 -2.13 -9.29
CA LEU A 56 2.27 -2.53 -8.14
C LEU A 56 1.57 -3.87 -8.40
N PHE A 57 0.94 -4.05 -9.57
CA PHE A 57 0.27 -5.31 -9.92
C PHE A 57 1.21 -6.49 -10.10
N ASN A 58 2.45 -6.25 -10.53
CA ASN A 58 3.46 -7.29 -10.67
C ASN A 58 4.20 -7.60 -9.36
N THR A 59 3.91 -6.87 -8.27
CA THR A 59 4.48 -7.13 -6.95
C THR A 59 3.57 -8.08 -6.19
N SER A 60 4.05 -9.29 -5.90
CA SER A 60 3.26 -10.35 -5.23
C SER A 60 2.92 -10.02 -3.78
N ASP A 61 3.89 -9.50 -3.03
CA ASP A 61 3.73 -9.04 -1.66
C ASP A 61 4.51 -7.74 -1.44
N VAL A 62 3.78 -6.64 -1.34
CA VAL A 62 4.33 -5.29 -1.13
C VAL A 62 4.97 -5.13 0.25
N PHE A 63 4.62 -5.97 1.23
CA PHE A 63 5.16 -5.87 2.59
C PHE A 63 6.33 -6.83 2.85
N ALA A 64 6.67 -7.71 1.90
CA ALA A 64 7.74 -8.70 2.04
C ALA A 64 9.11 -8.06 2.37
N PHE A 65 9.38 -6.84 1.86
CA PHE A 65 10.64 -6.13 2.13
C PHE A 65 10.84 -5.78 3.61
N PHE A 66 9.81 -5.81 4.46
CA PHE A 66 9.98 -5.65 5.91
C PHE A 66 10.76 -6.80 6.57
N GLN A 67 10.99 -7.92 5.88
CA GLN A 67 11.89 -8.98 6.36
C GLN A 67 13.37 -8.58 6.26
N ILE A 68 13.71 -7.55 5.47
CA ILE A 68 15.08 -7.07 5.32
C ILE A 68 15.47 -6.31 6.59
N GLU A 69 16.69 -6.54 7.07
CA GLU A 69 17.30 -5.81 8.18
C GLU A 69 18.16 -4.69 7.60
N SER A 70 17.66 -3.45 7.64
CA SER A 70 18.40 -2.27 7.20
C SER A 70 17.85 -1.01 7.86
N GLU A 71 18.69 0.02 7.97
CA GLU A 71 18.26 1.32 8.52
C GLU A 71 17.05 1.90 7.76
N GLN A 72 17.01 1.73 6.44
CA GLN A 72 15.89 2.23 5.63
C GLN A 72 14.59 1.49 5.91
N THR A 73 14.65 0.16 6.09
CA THR A 73 13.46 -0.64 6.41
C THR A 73 12.99 -0.40 7.84
N ASP A 74 13.91 -0.17 8.77
CA ASP A 74 13.59 0.10 10.18
C ASP A 74 12.87 1.44 10.37
N ALA A 75 13.29 2.47 9.63
CA ALA A 75 12.58 3.75 9.61
C ALA A 75 11.13 3.59 9.17
N ILE A 76 10.87 2.83 8.10
CA ILE A 76 9.51 2.62 7.60
C ILE A 76 8.69 1.73 8.55
N LYS A 77 9.31 0.70 9.15
CA LYS A 77 8.65 -0.14 10.18
C LYS A 77 8.20 0.69 11.37
N ALA A 78 9.01 1.68 11.81
CA ALA A 78 8.64 2.55 12.92
C ALA A 78 7.37 3.36 12.64
N GLU A 79 7.18 3.80 11.39
CA GLU A 79 5.98 4.54 10.97
C GLU A 79 4.78 3.63 10.68
N SER A 80 5.04 2.46 10.09
CA SER A 80 4.01 1.65 9.42
C SER A 80 3.58 0.41 10.20
N CYS A 81 4.30 0.04 11.25
CA CYS A 81 4.06 -1.18 12.00
C CYS A 81 3.84 -0.91 13.49
N PHE A 82 3.16 -1.84 14.16
CA PHE A 82 3.25 -2.03 15.61
C PHE A 82 4.40 -2.98 15.90
N LYS A 83 5.27 -2.60 16.85
CA LYS A 83 6.27 -3.51 17.42
C LYS A 83 5.66 -4.22 18.62
N SER A 84 5.53 -5.53 18.52
CA SER A 84 5.08 -6.37 19.63
C SER A 84 6.15 -6.46 20.72
N LYS A 85 5.76 -6.90 21.92
CA LYS A 85 6.69 -7.11 23.05
C LYS A 85 7.76 -8.18 22.75
N THR A 86 7.50 -9.09 21.81
CA THR A 86 8.44 -10.13 21.38
C THR A 86 9.36 -9.66 20.25
N GLY A 87 9.28 -8.38 19.86
CA GLY A 87 10.11 -7.79 18.81
C GLY A 87 9.57 -7.97 17.39
N GLN A 88 8.49 -8.73 17.19
CA GLN A 88 7.86 -8.88 15.88
C GLN A 88 7.15 -7.60 15.46
N TYR A 89 7.26 -7.25 14.17
CA TYR A 89 6.57 -6.13 13.56
C TYR A 89 5.29 -6.58 12.86
N VAL A 90 4.18 -5.88 13.09
CA VAL A 90 2.89 -6.11 12.44
C VAL A 90 2.46 -4.84 11.75
N VAL A 91 2.21 -4.89 10.44
CA VAL A 91 1.76 -3.72 9.67
C VAL A 91 0.44 -3.19 10.25
N LYS A 92 0.32 -1.87 10.41
CA LYS A 92 -0.91 -1.25 10.90
C LYS A 92 -2.08 -1.62 9.98
N PRO A 93 -3.22 -2.11 10.52
CA PRO A 93 -4.34 -2.57 9.69
C PRO A 93 -4.88 -1.52 8.70
N CYS A 94 -4.85 -0.23 9.05
CA CYS A 94 -5.28 0.85 8.16
C CYS A 94 -4.39 0.98 6.91
N ILE A 95 -3.08 0.70 7.03
CA ILE A 95 -2.15 0.72 5.89
C ILE A 95 -2.44 -0.45 4.96
N GLN A 96 -2.65 -1.65 5.53
CA GLN A 96 -3.02 -2.84 4.75
C GLN A 96 -4.34 -2.63 4.01
N THR A 97 -5.32 -2.01 4.69
CA THR A 97 -6.62 -1.70 4.12
C THR A 97 -6.50 -0.66 3.02
N GLY A 98 -5.74 0.43 3.22
CA GLY A 98 -5.50 1.46 2.21
C GLY A 98 -4.85 0.91 0.95
N LEU A 99 -3.82 0.08 1.09
CA LEU A 99 -3.20 -0.59 -0.06
C LEU A 99 -4.16 -1.54 -0.77
N SER A 100 -4.91 -2.34 -0.01
CA SER A 100 -5.90 -3.27 -0.57
C SER A 100 -7.01 -2.53 -1.32
N TYR A 101 -7.48 -1.42 -0.77
CA TYR A 101 -8.46 -0.54 -1.41
C TYR A 101 -7.92 0.04 -2.72
N LEU A 102 -6.71 0.59 -2.71
CA LEU A 102 -6.02 1.06 -3.92
C LEU A 102 -5.94 -0.03 -5.00
N ILE A 103 -5.50 -1.24 -4.65
CA ILE A 103 -5.39 -2.35 -5.61
C ILE A 103 -6.77 -2.72 -6.18
N LYS A 104 -7.81 -2.78 -5.34
CA LYS A 104 -9.18 -3.06 -5.80
C LYS A 104 -9.69 -1.96 -6.75
N LEU A 105 -9.41 -0.69 -6.43
CA LEU A 105 -9.72 0.47 -7.27
C LEU A 105 -9.09 0.36 -8.65
N LEU A 106 -7.78 0.10 -8.69
CA LEU A 106 -7.03 0.01 -9.92
C LEU A 106 -7.40 -1.22 -10.75
N LYS A 107 -7.89 -2.31 -10.15
CA LYS A 107 -8.29 -3.52 -10.89
C LYS A 107 -9.68 -3.44 -11.52
N LYS A 108 -10.52 -2.50 -11.08
CA LYS A 108 -11.88 -2.30 -11.61
C LYS A 108 -11.94 -1.39 -12.83
N ASN A 109 -10.84 -0.71 -13.15
CA ASN A 109 -10.65 0.11 -14.36
C ASN A 109 -9.64 -0.56 -15.30
#